data_AF-A0A3C1H2H5-F1
#
_entry.id   AF-A0A3C1H2H5-F1
#
_cell.length_a   1.000
_cell.length_b   1.000
_cell.length_c   1.000
_cell.angle_alpha   90.00
_cell.angle_beta   90.00
_cell.angle_gamma   90.00
#
_symmetry.space_group_name_H-M   'P 1'
#
loop_
_entity.id
_entity.type
_entity.pdbx_description
1 polymer ?
#
loop_
_entity_poly.entity_id
_entity_poly.type
_entity_poly.pdbx_seq_one_letter_code
_entity_poly.pdbx_strand_id
1 'polypeptide(L)'
;EPSGVGKLSDVISAVQNLHMEGVELDGFTTVVDAKKAKMYQKNFGEFFNNQITYASCLILSHTAGLTESQIQTAVDLLRSCNPAAPIVTTEWDELTGAQLIAAMTQKNTLDDELKALLEEETAHHHHHHHDDDDDEDHEHHHHHHDDDDGDEHEHHHHHHDDDDDDEHEHH
;
A
#
# COMPACT_ATOMS: atom_id res chain seq x y z
N GLU A 1 -12.95 -12.84 3.15
CA GLU A 1 -13.18 -11.49 3.70
C GLU A 1 -11.87 -10.98 4.32
N PRO A 2 -11.17 -10.04 3.67
CA PRO A 2 -9.97 -9.43 4.23
C PRO A 2 -10.35 -8.36 5.26
N SER A 3 -10.49 -8.73 6.54
CA SER A 3 -10.71 -7.76 7.63
C SER A 3 -9.40 -7.40 8.34
N GLY A 4 -9.18 -6.12 8.66
CA GLY A 4 -8.01 -5.67 9.43
C GLY A 4 -6.78 -5.41 8.56
N VAL A 5 -5.88 -6.40 8.44
CA VAL A 5 -4.56 -6.27 7.79
C VAL A 5 -4.44 -6.96 6.43
N GLY A 6 -5.56 -7.25 5.77
CA GLY A 6 -5.57 -7.76 4.40
C GLY A 6 -5.71 -6.62 3.39
N LYS A 7 -4.97 -6.68 2.28
CA LYS A 7 -5.19 -5.75 1.16
C LYS A 7 -6.34 -6.25 0.31
N LEU A 8 -7.21 -5.33 -0.10
CA LEU A 8 -8.30 -5.64 -1.00
C LEU A 8 -7.76 -5.98 -2.39
N SER A 9 -6.73 -5.26 -2.84
CA SER A 9 -6.03 -5.52 -4.10
C SER A 9 -5.60 -6.98 -4.25
N ASP A 10 -5.00 -7.56 -3.22
CA ASP A 10 -4.44 -8.91 -3.28
C ASP A 10 -5.54 -9.97 -3.50
N VAL A 11 -6.71 -9.75 -2.89
CA VAL A 11 -7.88 -10.62 -3.08
C VAL A 11 -8.46 -10.45 -4.49
N ILE A 12 -8.50 -9.22 -5.00
CA ILE A 12 -8.98 -8.94 -6.35
C ILE A 12 -8.10 -9.64 -7.38
N SER A 13 -6.79 -9.41 -7.32
CA SER A 13 -5.78 -10.05 -8.18
C SER A 13 -5.89 -11.57 -8.12
N ALA A 14 -5.92 -12.14 -6.91
CA ALA A 14 -6.00 -13.58 -6.74
C ALA A 14 -7.23 -14.19 -7.44
N VAL A 15 -8.39 -13.53 -7.37
CA VAL A 15 -9.62 -14.04 -8.01
C VAL A 15 -9.62 -13.82 -9.52
N GLN A 16 -9.12 -12.69 -10.02
CA GLN A 16 -8.99 -12.46 -11.47
C GLN A 16 -8.05 -13.46 -12.13
N ASN A 17 -6.99 -13.88 -11.43
CA ASN A 17 -6.01 -14.84 -11.93
C ASN A 17 -6.51 -16.30 -11.93
N LEU A 18 -7.68 -16.62 -11.35
CA LEU A 18 -8.20 -17.99 -11.32
C LEU A 18 -8.62 -18.51 -12.70
N HIS A 19 -8.81 -17.65 -13.71
CA HIS A 19 -9.20 -18.00 -15.09
C HIS A 19 -10.31 -19.09 -15.17
N MET A 20 -11.27 -19.06 -14.24
CA MET A 20 -12.37 -20.02 -14.22
C MET A 20 -13.56 -19.49 -15.02
N GLU A 21 -14.04 -20.28 -15.97
CA GLU A 21 -15.27 -19.94 -16.68
C GLU A 21 -16.46 -19.85 -15.71
N GLY A 22 -17.18 -18.72 -15.76
CA GLY A 22 -18.39 -18.49 -14.97
C GLY A 22 -18.17 -17.86 -13.59
N VAL A 23 -16.94 -17.46 -13.24
CA VAL A 23 -16.67 -16.66 -12.03
C VAL A 23 -16.24 -15.26 -12.42
N GLU A 24 -17.05 -14.28 -12.03
CA GLU A 24 -16.74 -12.86 -12.18
C GLU A 24 -16.82 -12.13 -10.83
N LEU A 25 -16.00 -11.10 -10.69
CA LEU A 25 -16.07 -10.20 -9.55
C LEU A 25 -17.13 -9.13 -9.83
N ASP A 26 -18.18 -9.12 -9.02
CA ASP A 26 -19.33 -8.24 -9.25
C ASP A 26 -19.26 -6.91 -8.49
N GLY A 27 -18.56 -6.88 -7.36
CA GLY A 27 -18.35 -5.67 -6.57
C GLY A 27 -17.42 -5.89 -5.38
N PHE A 28 -16.72 -4.84 -4.98
CA PHE A 28 -15.79 -4.83 -3.85
C PHE A 28 -16.27 -3.78 -2.85
N THR A 29 -16.75 -4.23 -1.70
CA THR A 29 -17.37 -3.32 -0.73
C THR A 29 -16.54 -3.25 0.53
N THR A 30 -16.24 -2.03 0.97
CA THR A 30 -15.52 -1.78 2.21
C THR A 30 -16.43 -1.09 3.21
N VAL A 31 -16.58 -1.70 4.39
CA VAL A 31 -17.34 -1.13 5.52
C VAL A 31 -16.37 -0.43 6.46
N VAL A 32 -16.65 0.84 6.76
CA VAL A 32 -15.78 1.70 7.56
C VAL A 32 -16.53 2.16 8.80
N ASP A 33 -15.93 1.99 9.98
CA ASP A 33 -16.45 2.57 11.22
C ASP A 33 -16.20 4.08 11.23
N ALA A 34 -17.27 4.88 11.16
CA ALA A 34 -17.19 6.33 11.10
C ALA A 34 -16.53 6.95 12.34
N LYS A 35 -16.62 6.32 13.53
CA LYS A 35 -15.97 6.80 14.76
C LYS A 35 -14.46 6.58 14.74
N LYS A 36 -14.01 5.53 14.04
CA LYS A 36 -12.62 5.07 14.08
C LYS A 36 -11.85 5.30 12.79
N ALA A 37 -12.48 5.73 11.70
CA ALA A 37 -11.88 5.91 10.39
C ALA A 37 -10.52 6.62 10.44
N LYS A 38 -10.46 7.79 11.10
CA LYS A 38 -9.22 8.57 11.26
C LYS A 38 -8.12 7.82 12.04
N MET A 39 -8.50 7.07 13.06
CA MET A 39 -7.55 6.28 13.86
C MET A 39 -7.01 5.10 13.05
N TYR A 40 -7.87 4.39 12.33
CA TYR A 40 -7.47 3.27 11.48
C TYR A 40 -6.59 3.73 10.32
N GLN A 41 -6.92 4.84 9.66
CA GLN A 41 -6.05 5.40 8.64
C GLN A 41 -4.67 5.78 9.19
N LYS A 42 -4.61 6.40 10.38
CA LYS A 42 -3.32 6.77 10.98
C LYS A 42 -2.45 5.56 11.32
N ASN A 43 -3.05 4.52 11.90
CA ASN A 43 -2.31 3.38 12.44
C ASN A 43 -2.08 2.26 11.41
N PHE A 44 -2.95 2.16 10.41
CA PHE A 44 -2.96 1.09 9.40
C PHE A 44 -3.16 1.67 8.00
N GLY A 45 -2.53 2.81 7.71
CA GLY A 45 -2.76 3.57 6.48
C GLY A 45 -2.56 2.77 5.20
N GLU A 46 -1.56 1.89 5.15
CA GLU A 46 -1.32 1.02 3.99
C GLU A 46 -2.55 0.14 3.68
N PHE A 47 -3.07 -0.57 4.68
CA PHE A 47 -4.22 -1.46 4.53
C PHE A 47 -5.52 -0.68 4.36
N PHE A 48 -5.71 0.34 5.19
CA PHE A 48 -6.90 1.19 5.16
C PHE A 48 -7.04 1.85 3.78
N ASN A 49 -6.01 2.58 3.32
CA ASN A 49 -6.07 3.29 2.05
C ASN A 49 -6.26 2.31 0.89
N ASN A 50 -5.55 1.18 0.87
CA ASN A 50 -5.74 0.14 -0.16
C ASN A 50 -7.19 -0.36 -0.20
N GLN A 51 -7.78 -0.68 0.96
CA GLN A 51 -9.17 -1.13 1.04
C GLN A 51 -10.17 -0.06 0.59
N ILE A 52 -9.89 1.23 0.79
CA ILE A 52 -10.75 2.32 0.35
C ILE A 52 -10.62 2.56 -1.16
N THR A 53 -9.38 2.61 -1.66
CA THR A 53 -9.03 2.86 -3.06
C THR A 53 -9.68 1.80 -3.96
N TYR A 54 -9.51 0.52 -3.66
CA TYR A 54 -10.03 -0.56 -4.52
C TYR A 54 -11.50 -0.95 -4.30
N ALA A 55 -12.24 -0.22 -3.47
CA ALA A 55 -13.65 -0.50 -3.23
C ALA A 55 -14.56 0.13 -4.33
N SER A 56 -15.49 -0.66 -4.87
CA SER A 56 -16.59 -0.18 -5.72
C SER A 56 -17.67 0.52 -4.90
N CYS A 57 -17.76 0.22 -3.61
CA CYS A 57 -18.72 0.83 -2.71
C CYS A 57 -18.14 0.96 -1.30
N LEU A 58 -18.35 2.10 -0.68
CA LEU A 58 -17.94 2.39 0.68
C LEU A 58 -19.19 2.54 1.54
N ILE A 59 -19.23 1.86 2.68
CA ILE A 59 -20.35 1.97 3.61
C ILE A 59 -19.84 2.45 4.96
N LEU A 60 -20.35 3.58 5.44
CA LEU A 60 -20.11 4.02 6.81
C LEU A 60 -21.03 3.27 7.77
N SER A 61 -20.42 2.69 8.79
CA SER A 61 -21.11 2.07 9.91
C SER A 61 -20.99 2.94 11.17
N HIS A 62 -21.90 2.71 12.13
CA HIS A 62 -21.91 3.38 13.44
C HIS A 62 -22.02 4.91 13.34
N THR A 63 -22.72 5.39 12.32
CA THR A 63 -23.07 6.80 12.14
C THR A 63 -24.04 7.31 13.22
N ALA A 64 -24.77 6.40 13.87
CA ALA A 64 -25.69 6.70 14.95
C ALA A 64 -24.98 7.39 16.13
N GLY A 65 -25.51 8.56 16.48
CA GLY A 65 -24.98 9.41 17.55
C GLY A 65 -23.72 10.19 17.18
N LEU A 66 -23.30 10.18 15.91
CA LEU A 66 -22.31 11.14 15.41
C LEU A 66 -22.96 12.45 15.00
N THR A 67 -22.21 13.53 15.16
CA THR A 67 -22.57 14.82 14.57
C THR A 67 -22.32 14.80 13.07
N GLU A 68 -23.03 15.66 12.33
CA GLU A 68 -22.85 15.82 10.89
C GLU A 68 -21.40 16.14 10.52
N SER A 69 -20.72 16.96 11.32
CA SER A 69 -19.29 17.28 11.14
C SER A 69 -18.37 16.05 11.26
N GLN A 70 -18.68 15.12 12.16
CA GLN A 70 -17.89 13.89 12.32
C GLN A 70 -18.10 12.94 11.14
N ILE A 71 -19.35 12.82 10.67
CA ILE A 71 -19.66 12.03 9.46
C ILE A 71 -18.95 12.65 8.26
N GLN A 72 -19.04 13.97 8.09
CA GLN A 72 -18.39 14.67 6.98
C GLN A 72 -16.88 14.48 7.00
N THR A 73 -16.25 14.54 8.19
CA THR A 73 -14.81 14.26 8.31
C THR A 73 -14.44 12.86 7.83
N ALA A 74 -15.26 11.85 8.15
CA ALA A 74 -15.06 10.49 7.65
C ALA A 74 -15.27 10.42 6.14
N VAL A 75 -16.30 11.06 5.60
CA VAL A 75 -16.57 11.12 4.16
C VAL A 75 -15.43 11.78 3.41
N ASP A 76 -14.92 12.91 3.88
CA ASP A 76 -13.80 13.63 3.25
C ASP A 76 -12.53 12.78 3.23
N LEU A 77 -12.30 12.03 4.32
CA LEU A 77 -11.21 11.06 4.40
C LEU A 77 -11.31 10.01 3.30
N LEU A 78 -12.48 9.38 3.18
CA LEU A 78 -12.74 8.35 2.18
C LEU A 78 -12.64 8.90 0.76
N ARG A 79 -13.20 10.10 0.53
CA ARG A 79 -13.14 10.80 -0.76
C ARG A 79 -11.72 11.15 -1.17
N SER A 80 -10.83 11.44 -0.22
CA SER A 80 -9.42 11.71 -0.51
C SER A 80 -8.68 10.48 -1.03
N CYS A 81 -9.13 9.27 -0.66
CA CYS A 81 -8.55 8.01 -1.12
C CYS A 81 -9.26 7.45 -2.35
N ASN A 82 -10.57 7.65 -2.45
CA ASN A 82 -11.40 7.16 -3.56
C ASN A 82 -12.45 8.22 -3.95
N PRO A 83 -12.13 9.09 -4.93
CA PRO A 83 -13.03 10.15 -5.37
C PRO A 83 -14.30 9.62 -6.06
N ALA A 84 -14.23 8.43 -6.66
CA ALA A 84 -15.26 7.94 -7.58
C ALA A 84 -16.31 7.07 -6.88
N ALA A 85 -15.96 6.29 -5.84
CA ALA A 85 -16.85 5.28 -5.27
C ALA A 85 -18.09 5.89 -4.57
N PRO A 86 -19.30 5.33 -4.72
CA PRO A 86 -20.44 5.67 -3.88
C PRO A 86 -20.12 5.45 -2.39
N ILE A 87 -20.46 6.43 -1.55
CA ILE A 87 -20.36 6.33 -0.09
C ILE A 87 -21.78 6.32 0.48
N VAL A 88 -22.14 5.23 1.15
CA VAL A 88 -23.41 5.07 1.84
C VAL A 88 -23.22 5.50 3.29
N THR A 89 -23.92 6.56 3.69
CA THR A 89 -23.89 7.10 5.07
C THR A 89 -25.18 6.85 5.85
N THR A 90 -26.17 6.24 5.19
CA THR A 90 -27.46 5.88 5.76
C THR A 90 -27.32 4.69 6.72
N GLU A 91 -28.06 4.71 7.82
CA GLU A 91 -28.09 3.59 8.77
C GLU A 91 -28.61 2.31 8.12
N TRP A 92 -28.08 1.17 8.54
CA TRP A 92 -28.43 -0.15 8.00
C TRP A 92 -29.93 -0.45 8.06
N ASP A 93 -30.58 -0.03 9.15
CA ASP A 93 -32.01 -0.25 9.38
C ASP A 93 -32.90 0.54 8.41
N GLU A 94 -32.35 1.57 7.75
CA GLU A 94 -33.04 2.42 6.78
C GLU A 94 -32.74 2.04 5.33
N LEU A 95 -31.85 1.08 5.10
CA LEU A 95 -31.46 0.60 3.77
C LEU A 95 -32.20 -0.67 3.41
N THR A 96 -32.81 -0.68 2.23
CA THR A 96 -33.33 -1.93 1.65
C THR A 96 -32.19 -2.74 1.03
N GLY A 97 -32.33 -4.07 1.04
CA GLY A 97 -31.33 -4.95 0.40
C GLY A 97 -31.09 -4.63 -1.09
N ALA A 98 -32.12 -4.17 -1.80
CA ALA A 98 -31.99 -3.74 -3.19
C ALA A 98 -31.12 -2.48 -3.36
N GLN A 99 -31.22 -1.52 -2.44
CA GLN A 99 -30.38 -0.31 -2.45
C GLN A 99 -28.92 -0.64 -2.16
N LEU A 100 -28.67 -1.56 -1.23
CA LEU A 100 -27.32 -2.04 -0.93
C LEU A 100 -26.71 -2.75 -2.14
N ILE A 101 -27.42 -3.71 -2.73
CA ILE A 101 -26.94 -4.42 -3.93
C ILE A 101 -26.63 -3.42 -5.05
N ALA A 102 -27.54 -2.49 -5.34
CA ALA A 102 -27.34 -1.49 -6.39
C ALA A 102 -26.12 -0.60 -6.15
N ALA A 103 -25.80 -0.27 -4.89
CA ALA A 103 -24.61 0.49 -4.54
C ALA A 103 -23.33 -0.35 -4.69
N MET A 104 -23.36 -1.62 -4.28
CA MET A 104 -22.22 -2.55 -4.34
C MET A 104 -21.81 -2.89 -5.78
N THR A 105 -22.78 -2.97 -6.70
CA THR A 105 -22.56 -3.39 -8.11
C THR A 105 -22.25 -2.23 -9.07
N GLN A 106 -21.97 -1.02 -8.59
CA GLN A 106 -21.56 0.08 -9.47
C GLN A 106 -20.13 -0.15 -9.99
N LYS A 107 -20.01 -0.77 -11.17
CA LYS A 107 -18.71 -1.15 -11.79
C LYS A 107 -17.87 0.01 -12.32
N ASN A 108 -18.47 1.19 -12.55
CA ASN A 108 -17.83 2.28 -13.31
C ASN A 108 -16.70 3.05 -12.59
N THR A 109 -16.41 2.77 -11.31
CA THR A 109 -15.49 3.60 -10.51
C THR A 109 -14.09 3.02 -10.36
N LEU A 110 -13.84 1.80 -10.84
CA LEU A 110 -12.63 1.02 -10.51
C LEU A 110 -11.75 0.63 -11.70
N ASP A 111 -12.21 0.83 -12.94
CA ASP A 111 -11.54 0.25 -14.11
C ASP A 111 -10.09 0.72 -14.28
N ASP A 112 -9.77 1.96 -13.93
CA ASP A 112 -8.44 2.53 -14.18
C ASP A 112 -7.42 2.14 -13.08
N GLU A 113 -7.79 2.19 -11.80
CA GLU A 113 -6.91 1.78 -10.70
C GLU A 113 -6.67 0.26 -10.69
N LEU A 114 -7.69 -0.52 -11.09
CA LEU A 114 -7.58 -1.96 -11.19
C LEU A 114 -6.67 -2.38 -12.36
N LYS A 115 -6.74 -1.68 -13.50
CA LYS A 115 -5.77 -1.89 -14.60
C LYS A 115 -4.35 -1.59 -14.16
N ALA A 116 -4.13 -0.48 -13.48
CA ALA A 116 -2.80 -0.11 -12.99
C ALA A 116 -2.21 -1.17 -12.04
N LEU A 117 -3.01 -1.71 -11.12
CA LEU A 117 -2.59 -2.83 -10.26
C LEU A 117 -2.17 -4.06 -11.07
N LEU A 118 -2.99 -4.46 -12.04
CA LEU A 118 -2.74 -5.65 -12.84
C LEU A 118 -1.48 -5.48 -13.70
N GLU A 119 -1.26 -4.29 -14.26
CA GLU A 119 -0.05 -3.95 -15.01
C GLU A 119 1.19 -4.01 -14.11
N GLU A 120 1.13 -3.47 -12.90
CA GLU A 120 2.25 -3.50 -11.94
C GLU A 120 2.59 -4.94 -11.50
N GLU A 121 1.59 -5.77 -11.22
CA GLU A 121 1.79 -7.19 -10.84
C GLU A 121 2.43 -8.00 -11.99
N THR A 122 2.04 -7.74 -13.24
CA THR A 122 2.65 -8.42 -14.41
C THR A 122 4.10 -7.99 -14.66
N ALA A 123 4.49 -6.76 -14.31
CA ALA A 123 5.86 -6.27 -14.49
C ALA A 123 6.87 -6.97 -13.55
N HIS A 124 6.44 -7.48 -12.40
CA HIS A 124 7.30 -8.14 -11.41
C HIS A 124 7.57 -9.64 -11.67
N HIS A 125 6.97 -10.24 -12.70
CA HIS A 125 7.11 -11.68 -13.00
C HIS A 125 8.14 -12.04 -14.10
N HIS A 126 9.02 -11.11 -14.49
CA HIS A 126 10.02 -11.31 -15.55
C HIS A 126 11.46 -11.62 -15.07
N HIS A 127 11.62 -12.35 -13.96
CA HIS A 127 12.95 -12.85 -13.57
C HIS A 127 13.00 -14.38 -13.44
N HIS A 128 13.82 -14.96 -14.33
CA HIS A 128 14.44 -16.30 -14.38
C HIS A 128 13.77 -17.40 -15.21
N HIS A 129 14.34 -17.65 -16.39
CA HIS A 129 14.93 -18.96 -16.69
C HIS A 129 16.17 -18.82 -17.59
N HIS A 130 17.26 -19.47 -17.17
CA HIS A 130 18.55 -19.65 -17.84
C HIS A 130 18.46 -20.65 -19.01
N ASP A 131 19.34 -20.50 -20.01
CA ASP A 131 20.26 -21.52 -20.56
C ASP A 131 20.96 -20.88 -21.80
N ASP A 132 22.26 -20.56 -21.73
CA ASP A 132 23.44 -21.37 -22.08
C ASP A 132 23.63 -21.59 -23.61
N ASP A 133 24.88 -21.40 -24.03
CA ASP A 133 25.50 -21.59 -25.37
C ASP A 133 25.57 -20.38 -26.32
N ASP A 134 26.70 -19.64 -26.26
CA ASP A 134 27.58 -19.53 -27.44
C ASP A 134 29.00 -19.10 -27.01
N ASP A 135 29.95 -19.94 -27.43
CA ASP A 135 31.41 -19.84 -27.29
C ASP A 135 31.97 -18.52 -27.85
N GLU A 136 32.80 -17.78 -27.09
CA GLU A 136 33.93 -17.05 -27.69
C GLU A 136 35.17 -17.04 -26.77
N ASP A 137 36.16 -17.74 -27.29
CA ASP A 137 37.55 -17.96 -26.92
C ASP A 137 38.35 -16.65 -26.79
N HIS A 138 38.92 -16.33 -25.61
CA HIS A 138 40.02 -15.35 -25.49
C HIS A 138 40.98 -15.66 -24.34
N GLU A 139 42.07 -16.33 -24.69
CA GLU A 139 43.33 -16.41 -23.95
C GLU A 139 43.96 -15.02 -23.77
N HIS A 140 44.16 -14.53 -22.53
CA HIS A 140 45.21 -13.54 -22.27
C HIS A 140 45.89 -13.74 -20.89
N HIS A 141 47.21 -13.79 -20.97
CA HIS A 141 48.18 -14.15 -19.95
C HIS A 141 48.39 -13.10 -18.84
N HIS A 142 48.85 -13.62 -17.70
CA HIS A 142 49.59 -13.03 -16.57
C HIS A 142 50.12 -11.59 -16.71
N HIS A 143 50.13 -10.82 -15.61
CA HIS A 143 51.37 -10.35 -14.97
C HIS A 143 51.10 -9.83 -13.53
N HIS A 144 51.71 -10.50 -12.56
CA HIS A 144 52.10 -9.92 -11.27
C HIS A 144 53.15 -8.83 -11.50
N HIS A 145 53.08 -7.74 -10.72
CA HIS A 145 54.28 -7.06 -10.23
C HIS A 145 53.94 -6.37 -8.90
N ASP A 146 54.45 -6.98 -7.82
CA ASP A 146 54.95 -6.28 -6.64
C ASP A 146 56.27 -5.59 -7.01
N ASP A 147 56.52 -4.41 -6.45
CA ASP A 147 57.80 -3.69 -6.19
C ASP A 147 57.40 -2.21 -5.92
N ASP A 148 57.20 -1.80 -4.66
CA ASP A 148 58.20 -1.26 -3.72
C ASP A 148 59.01 -0.08 -4.29
N ASP A 149 58.63 1.15 -3.90
CA ASP A 149 59.56 2.27 -3.67
C ASP A 149 58.83 3.40 -2.94
N GLY A 150 59.44 3.85 -1.84
CA GLY A 150 58.81 4.59 -0.76
C GLY A 150 58.60 6.08 -0.98
N ASP A 151 57.72 6.64 -0.15
CA ASP A 151 57.89 8.00 0.35
C ASP A 151 57.27 8.12 1.76
N GLU A 152 58.12 8.59 2.65
CA GLU A 152 57.93 8.82 4.08
C GLU A 152 56.90 9.92 4.31
N HIS A 153 55.91 9.72 5.19
CA HIS A 153 55.39 10.79 6.04
C HIS A 153 54.78 10.24 7.33
N GLU A 154 55.61 10.19 8.36
CA GLU A 154 55.19 10.20 9.76
C GLU A 154 54.51 11.54 10.09
N HIS A 155 53.27 11.53 10.58
CA HIS A 155 52.82 12.55 11.54
C HIS A 155 51.89 11.92 12.57
N HIS A 156 52.48 11.73 13.75
CA HIS A 156 51.89 11.34 15.01
C HIS A 156 50.96 12.43 15.61
N HIS A 157 49.89 11.93 16.25
CA HIS A 157 49.16 12.42 17.45
C HIS A 157 48.68 13.89 17.55
N HIS A 158 47.41 14.10 17.92
CA HIS A 158 47.01 14.40 19.31
C HIS A 158 45.48 14.53 19.48
N HIS A 159 45.01 13.98 20.60
CA HIS A 159 43.69 14.17 21.21
C HIS A 159 43.34 15.66 21.42
N HIS A 160 42.04 15.98 21.39
CA HIS A 160 41.41 16.72 22.48
C HIS A 160 39.96 16.24 22.66
N ASP A 161 39.74 15.59 23.80
CA ASP A 161 38.50 15.65 24.56
C ASP A 161 38.34 17.08 25.12
N ASP A 162 37.08 17.49 25.25
CA ASP A 162 36.47 18.40 26.26
C ASP A 162 34.97 18.44 25.84
N ASP A 163 34.10 17.60 26.41
CA ASP A 163 33.40 17.83 27.69
C ASP A 163 32.93 19.29 27.84
N ASP A 164 31.60 19.49 27.79
CA ASP A 164 30.93 20.13 28.93
C ASP A 164 29.42 19.81 28.91
N ASP A 165 29.06 19.12 29.98
CA ASP A 165 27.76 18.98 30.64
C ASP A 165 26.90 20.25 30.63
N ASP A 166 25.58 20.06 30.65
CA ASP A 166 24.72 20.77 31.60
C ASP A 166 23.34 20.09 31.65
N GLU A 167 23.26 18.98 32.39
CA GLU A 167 22.06 18.70 33.18
C GLU A 167 22.04 19.68 34.36
N HIS A 168 20.90 20.31 34.65
CA HIS A 168 20.29 20.26 35.99
C HIS A 168 18.91 20.93 36.02
N GLU A 169 17.98 20.19 36.63
CA GLU A 169 16.67 20.62 37.12
C GLU A 169 16.76 21.86 38.05
N HIS A 170 15.67 22.63 38.14
CA HIS A 170 15.00 23.04 39.39
C HIS A 170 14.01 24.20 39.14
N HIS A 171 12.70 23.90 39.15
CA HIS A 171 11.64 24.55 39.95
C HIS A 171 10.24 24.06 39.54
#